data_AF-A0A945XCQ4-F1
#
_entry.id   AF-A0A945XCQ4-F1
#
_cell.length_a   1.000
_cell.length_b   1.000
_cell.length_c   1.000
_cell.angle_alpha   90.00
_cell.angle_beta   90.00
_cell.angle_gamma   90.00
#
_symmetry.space_group_name_H-M   'P 1'
#
loop_
_entity.id
_entity.type
_entity.pdbx_description
1 polymer ?
#
loop_
_entity_poly.entity_id
_entity_poly.type
_entity_poly.pdbx_seq_one_letter_code
_entity_poly.pdbx_strand_id
1 'polypeptide(L)'
;MKRAIFGAGANGRLFLQGMELSGVTVDAFIDQTSMLSEVDGVPVLKPDVIDEREEWELFCAVFPQSLVKPSNRELQSSVAQLHQLGFSQVIGFSESLHRFPEIIQGYFKRHHLWMHSDPEVMVSREAIDRLRPLLCDQQSVQLLDQWVAWRSTQSMSHYIEPDGQCEYFPQDIPQLFPQGPLHFIDCGAYTGDTVEDLYQLWEGEIGAVTCFEPDLDNLQQLHATLEKLQQSTEKGVCHIYPCGVGLQTEVLSFSGGQGSSSTMVMSQAAEEGMVQVPVVSLDQAVGLARPNYIKMDVEGAELKALQGARELIASQAPSLAICLYHKPEDLWEIPLYLHQLQPNYKMYLRTHDHLGLSTVLYCHL
;
A
#
# COMPACT_ATOMS: atom_id res chain seq x y z
N MET A 1 0.11 -36.81 4.47
CA MET A 1 -0.51 -35.48 4.53
C MET A 1 -0.11 -34.75 3.28
N LYS A 2 -1.09 -34.32 2.49
CA LYS A 2 -0.89 -33.57 1.25
C LYS A 2 -0.63 -32.11 1.58
N ARG A 3 0.14 -31.40 0.78
CA ARG A 3 0.45 -29.98 0.97
C ARG A 3 -0.11 -29.17 -0.18
N ALA A 4 -0.78 -28.08 0.16
CA ALA A 4 -1.30 -27.16 -0.83
C ALA A 4 -0.95 -25.71 -0.53
N ILE A 5 -0.83 -24.91 -1.59
CA ILE A 5 -0.76 -23.46 -1.47
C ILE A 5 -2.14 -22.89 -1.79
N PHE A 6 -2.69 -22.06 -0.89
CA PHE A 6 -3.91 -21.33 -1.16
C PHE A 6 -3.60 -20.02 -1.90
N GLY A 7 -4.14 -19.89 -3.11
CA GLY A 7 -3.88 -18.80 -4.06
C GLY A 7 -2.88 -19.20 -5.15
N ALA A 8 -3.36 -19.33 -6.38
CA ALA A 8 -2.60 -19.73 -7.58
C ALA A 8 -2.07 -18.53 -8.40
N GLY A 9 -2.06 -17.34 -7.80
CA GLY A 9 -1.57 -16.11 -8.41
C GLY A 9 -0.05 -15.96 -8.39
N ALA A 10 0.43 -14.74 -8.65
CA ALA A 10 1.87 -14.43 -8.69
C ALA A 10 2.58 -14.72 -7.36
N ASN A 11 1.92 -14.51 -6.22
CA ASN A 11 2.45 -14.86 -4.90
C ASN A 11 2.46 -16.38 -4.67
N GLY A 12 1.44 -17.10 -5.15
CA GLY A 12 1.40 -18.56 -5.07
C GLY A 12 2.63 -19.20 -5.71
N ARG A 13 3.04 -18.69 -6.86
CA ARG A 13 4.28 -19.13 -7.53
C ARG A 13 5.54 -18.87 -6.71
N LEU A 14 5.62 -17.75 -5.96
CA LEU A 14 6.74 -17.49 -5.05
C LEU A 14 6.76 -18.47 -3.89
N PHE A 15 5.59 -18.78 -3.35
CA PHE A 15 5.44 -19.76 -2.27
C PHE A 15 5.89 -21.14 -2.75
N LEU A 16 5.46 -21.56 -3.95
CA LEU A 16 5.88 -22.83 -4.55
C LEU A 16 7.40 -22.89 -4.67
N GLN A 17 8.01 -21.89 -5.29
CA GLN A 17 9.47 -21.84 -5.48
C GLN A 17 10.23 -21.87 -4.13
N GLY A 18 9.80 -21.10 -3.14
CA GLY A 18 10.45 -21.07 -1.82
C GLY A 18 10.30 -22.38 -1.05
N MET A 19 9.13 -23.01 -1.11
CA MET A 19 8.87 -24.31 -0.50
C MET A 19 9.70 -25.43 -1.16
N GLU A 20 9.80 -25.44 -2.49
CA GLU A 20 10.61 -26.41 -3.22
C GLU A 20 12.10 -26.26 -2.92
N LEU A 21 12.60 -25.02 -2.83
CA LEU A 21 13.97 -24.74 -2.38
C LEU A 21 14.24 -25.23 -0.96
N SER A 22 13.20 -25.28 -0.12
CA SER A 22 13.26 -25.85 1.23
C SER A 22 13.12 -27.39 1.25
N GLY A 23 13.07 -28.04 0.09
CA GLY A 23 12.90 -29.49 -0.05
C GLY A 23 11.47 -29.99 0.20
N VAL A 24 10.47 -29.11 0.14
CA VAL A 24 9.06 -29.45 0.34
C VAL A 24 8.34 -29.55 -1.01
N THR A 25 7.73 -30.71 -1.26
CA THR A 25 6.83 -30.91 -2.40
C THR A 25 5.45 -30.33 -2.10
N VAL A 26 4.91 -29.59 -3.07
CA VAL A 26 3.53 -29.07 -3.07
C VAL A 26 2.69 -29.93 -4.01
N ASP A 27 1.60 -30.51 -3.49
CA ASP A 27 0.75 -31.44 -4.24
C ASP A 27 -0.30 -30.72 -5.10
N ALA A 28 -0.73 -29.51 -4.69
CA ALA A 28 -1.70 -28.71 -5.42
C ALA A 28 -1.65 -27.22 -5.04
N PHE A 29 -2.18 -26.38 -5.93
CA PHE A 29 -2.75 -25.09 -5.55
C PHE A 29 -4.24 -25.25 -5.25
N ILE A 30 -4.75 -24.48 -4.31
CA ILE A 30 -6.18 -24.35 -4.04
C ILE A 30 -6.58 -22.91 -4.33
N ASP A 31 -7.46 -22.70 -5.30
CA ASP A 31 -7.85 -21.35 -5.73
C ASP A 31 -9.27 -21.31 -6.29
N GLN A 32 -10.14 -20.55 -5.62
CA GLN A 32 -11.55 -20.43 -5.99
C GLN A 32 -11.77 -19.67 -7.32
N THR A 33 -10.94 -18.67 -7.62
CA THR A 33 -11.17 -17.72 -8.72
C THR A 33 -10.34 -18.02 -9.96
N SER A 34 -9.22 -18.73 -9.81
CA SER A 34 -8.33 -19.06 -10.92
C SER A 34 -9.04 -19.89 -12.01
N MET A 35 -8.87 -19.50 -13.27
CA MET A 35 -9.36 -20.27 -14.42
C MET A 35 -8.35 -21.31 -14.90
N LEU A 36 -7.15 -21.34 -14.31
CA LEU A 36 -6.09 -22.28 -14.66
C LEU A 36 -6.37 -23.65 -14.04
N SER A 37 -6.02 -24.71 -14.76
CA SER A 37 -6.04 -26.08 -14.24
C SER A 37 -4.69 -26.51 -13.64
N GLU A 38 -3.62 -25.77 -13.93
CA GLU A 38 -2.25 -26.06 -13.49
C GLU A 38 -1.43 -24.76 -13.46
N VAL A 39 -0.48 -24.68 -12.52
CA VAL A 39 0.54 -23.63 -12.43
C VAL A 39 1.90 -24.30 -12.20
N ASP A 40 2.83 -24.05 -13.12
CA ASP A 40 4.22 -24.53 -13.03
C ASP A 40 4.34 -26.05 -12.76
N GLY A 41 3.47 -26.86 -13.38
CA GLY A 41 3.44 -28.32 -13.21
C GLY A 41 2.64 -28.82 -12.00
N VAL A 42 2.07 -27.92 -11.20
CA VAL A 42 1.27 -28.25 -10.01
C VAL A 42 -0.22 -28.01 -10.30
N PRO A 43 -1.11 -29.00 -10.06
CA PRO A 43 -2.52 -28.86 -10.37
C PRO A 43 -3.19 -27.76 -9.53
N VAL A 44 -4.16 -27.06 -10.13
CA VAL A 44 -5.00 -26.07 -9.43
C VAL A 44 -6.36 -26.70 -9.18
N LEU A 45 -6.73 -26.81 -7.91
CA LEU A 45 -7.97 -27.41 -7.44
C LEU A 45 -8.93 -26.35 -6.93
N LYS A 46 -10.23 -26.61 -7.07
CA LYS A 46 -11.27 -25.80 -6.44
C LYS A 46 -11.52 -26.29 -5.01
N PRO A 47 -11.64 -25.41 -4.01
CA PRO A 47 -11.87 -25.81 -2.62
C PRO A 47 -13.09 -26.71 -2.42
N ASP A 48 -14.17 -26.46 -3.17
CA ASP A 48 -15.45 -27.14 -3.07
C ASP A 48 -15.42 -28.60 -3.57
N VAL A 49 -14.51 -28.93 -4.49
CA VAL A 49 -14.37 -30.29 -5.05
C VAL A 49 -13.37 -31.18 -4.27
N ILE A 50 -12.73 -30.65 -3.24
CA ILE A 50 -11.78 -31.40 -2.41
C ILE A 50 -12.54 -32.10 -1.29
N ASP A 51 -12.57 -33.43 -1.34
CA ASP A 51 -12.92 -34.32 -0.23
C ASP A 51 -11.71 -34.51 0.72
N GLU A 52 -11.94 -35.06 1.91
CA GLU A 52 -10.89 -35.40 2.90
C GLU A 52 -9.99 -34.19 3.27
N ARG A 53 -10.61 -33.02 3.48
CA ARG A 53 -9.94 -31.73 3.71
C ARG A 53 -9.01 -31.72 4.92
N GLU A 54 -9.22 -32.62 5.87
CA GLU A 54 -8.37 -32.84 7.04
C GLU A 54 -6.99 -33.44 6.71
N GLU A 55 -6.83 -34.07 5.53
CA GLU A 55 -5.57 -34.64 5.07
C GLU A 55 -4.61 -33.61 4.44
N TRP A 56 -5.08 -32.37 4.26
CA TRP A 56 -4.35 -31.29 3.62
C TRP A 56 -3.78 -30.30 4.62
N GLU A 57 -2.50 -29.97 4.47
CA GLU A 57 -1.82 -28.86 5.11
C GLU A 57 -1.73 -27.69 4.11
N LEU A 58 -2.41 -26.58 4.41
CA LEU A 58 -2.55 -25.43 3.52
C LEU A 58 -1.63 -24.29 3.95
N PHE A 59 -0.93 -23.68 3.00
CA PHE A 59 -0.11 -22.49 3.18
C PHE A 59 -0.74 -21.31 2.43
N CYS A 60 -1.17 -20.28 3.15
CA CYS A 60 -1.83 -19.12 2.55
C CYS A 60 -0.82 -18.20 1.85
N ALA A 61 -0.86 -18.15 0.51
CA ALA A 61 -0.05 -17.22 -0.29
C ALA A 61 -0.80 -15.91 -0.65
N VAL A 62 -2.07 -15.81 -0.29
CA VAL A 62 -2.87 -14.60 -0.42
C VAL A 62 -2.49 -13.62 0.69
N PHE A 63 -2.24 -12.36 0.35
CA PHE A 63 -2.02 -11.31 1.34
C PHE A 63 -3.24 -11.22 2.27
N PRO A 64 -3.03 -11.21 3.59
CA PRO A 64 -4.15 -11.00 4.49
C PRO A 64 -4.63 -9.56 4.29
N GLN A 65 -5.91 -9.40 4.02
CA GLN A 65 -6.51 -8.08 3.96
C GLN A 65 -6.39 -7.42 5.33
N SER A 66 -6.10 -6.12 5.34
CA SER A 66 -6.13 -5.33 6.57
C SER A 66 -7.57 -5.22 7.09
N LEU A 67 -7.98 -6.19 7.91
CA LEU A 67 -9.33 -6.26 8.52
C LEU A 67 -9.59 -5.14 9.54
N VAL A 68 -8.56 -4.38 9.88
CA VAL A 68 -8.66 -3.20 10.75
C VAL A 68 -9.22 -1.99 9.99
N LYS A 69 -9.14 -1.98 8.66
CA LYS A 69 -9.81 -0.98 7.81
C LYS A 69 -11.33 -1.19 7.85
N PRO A 70 -12.11 -0.13 8.16
CA PRO A 70 -13.57 -0.18 8.10
C PRO A 70 -14.17 -0.73 6.79
N SER A 71 -13.63 -0.31 5.65
CA SER A 71 -13.97 -0.78 4.29
C SER A 71 -13.79 -2.28 4.10
N ASN A 72 -12.94 -2.91 4.92
CA ASN A 72 -12.69 -4.36 4.89
C ASN A 72 -13.42 -5.14 6.01
N ARG A 73 -14.21 -4.50 6.90
CA ARG A 73 -14.77 -5.17 8.08
C ARG A 73 -15.71 -6.33 7.80
N GLU A 74 -16.40 -6.29 6.65
CA GLU A 74 -17.28 -7.39 6.22
C GLU A 74 -16.51 -8.57 5.61
N LEU A 75 -15.23 -8.36 5.28
CA LEU A 75 -14.37 -9.39 4.73
C LEU A 75 -13.89 -10.33 5.84
N GLN A 76 -13.84 -11.62 5.53
CA GLN A 76 -13.26 -12.62 6.41
C GLN A 76 -11.83 -12.91 5.96
N SER A 77 -10.93 -13.16 6.90
CA SER A 77 -9.58 -13.60 6.55
C SER A 77 -9.64 -14.92 5.77
N SER A 78 -8.72 -15.10 4.82
CA SER A 78 -8.64 -16.33 4.02
C SER A 78 -8.51 -17.57 4.90
N VAL A 79 -7.81 -17.46 6.04
CA VAL A 79 -7.69 -18.54 7.03
C VAL A 79 -9.05 -18.92 7.63
N ALA A 80 -9.86 -17.93 8.04
CA ALA A 80 -11.19 -18.18 8.58
C ALA A 80 -12.13 -18.80 7.53
N GLN A 81 -12.06 -18.32 6.29
CA GLN A 81 -12.83 -18.88 5.17
C GLN A 81 -12.48 -20.35 4.91
N LEU A 82 -11.19 -20.69 4.88
CA LEU A 82 -10.73 -22.07 4.67
C LEU A 82 -11.14 -23.00 5.82
N HIS A 83 -11.11 -22.51 7.07
CA HIS A 83 -11.64 -23.28 8.19
C HIS A 83 -13.15 -23.53 8.10
N GLN A 84 -13.93 -22.54 7.63
CA GLN A 84 -15.37 -22.74 7.38
C GLN A 84 -15.64 -23.75 6.27
N LEU A 85 -14.74 -23.84 5.29
CA LEU A 85 -14.76 -24.88 4.26
C LEU A 85 -14.32 -26.26 4.79
N GLY A 86 -13.86 -26.38 6.03
CA GLY A 86 -13.53 -27.65 6.67
C GLY A 86 -12.05 -28.06 6.61
N PHE A 87 -11.16 -27.16 6.15
CA PHE A 87 -9.72 -27.38 6.29
C PHE A 87 -9.31 -27.19 7.74
N SER A 88 -8.66 -28.19 8.35
CA SER A 88 -8.25 -28.12 9.76
C SER A 88 -6.82 -27.61 9.95
N GLN A 89 -5.96 -27.74 8.94
CA GLN A 89 -4.55 -27.36 9.00
C GLN A 89 -4.27 -26.24 7.99
N VAL A 90 -4.53 -25.01 8.41
CA VAL A 90 -4.34 -23.81 7.61
C VAL A 90 -3.28 -22.93 8.27
N ILE A 91 -2.21 -22.66 7.55
CA ILE A 91 -1.06 -21.89 7.99
C ILE A 91 -1.13 -20.52 7.32
N GLY A 92 -1.16 -19.47 8.14
CA GLY A 92 -1.31 -18.09 7.68
C GLY A 92 -0.14 -17.60 6.82
N PHE A 93 -0.31 -16.44 6.19
CA PHE A 93 0.71 -15.84 5.32
C PHE A 93 2.04 -15.62 6.04
N SER A 94 2.04 -14.87 7.16
CA SER A 94 3.27 -14.62 7.93
C SER A 94 3.90 -15.91 8.47
N GLU A 95 3.10 -16.84 9.00
CA GLU A 95 3.61 -18.12 9.50
C GLU A 95 4.26 -18.96 8.39
N SER A 96 3.69 -18.94 7.18
CA SER A 96 4.27 -19.60 6.01
C SER A 96 5.63 -19.02 5.64
N LEU A 97 5.79 -17.69 5.69
CA LEU A 97 7.07 -17.02 5.44
C LEU A 97 8.13 -17.38 6.50
N HIS A 98 7.73 -17.51 7.77
CA HIS A 98 8.63 -17.93 8.84
C HIS A 98 9.07 -19.39 8.68
N ARG A 99 8.17 -20.26 8.22
CA ARG A 99 8.45 -21.68 7.99
C ARG A 99 9.31 -21.93 6.75
N PHE A 100 9.18 -21.08 5.73
CA PHE A 100 9.93 -21.16 4.48
C PHE A 100 10.55 -19.79 4.12
N PRO A 101 11.63 -19.37 4.80
CA PRO A 101 12.29 -18.08 4.56
C PRO A 101 12.77 -17.86 3.12
N GLU A 102 12.97 -18.92 2.34
CA GLU A 102 13.34 -18.91 0.93
C GLU A 102 12.28 -18.20 0.07
N ILE A 103 11.02 -18.16 0.51
CA ILE A 103 9.95 -17.41 -0.17
C ILE A 103 10.30 -15.91 -0.24
N ILE A 104 10.83 -15.35 0.85
CA ILE A 104 11.22 -13.93 0.92
C ILE A 104 12.30 -13.60 -0.09
N GLN A 105 13.26 -14.50 -0.28
CA GLN A 105 14.32 -14.32 -1.28
C GLN A 105 13.74 -14.21 -2.71
N GLY A 106 12.60 -14.86 -2.97
CA GLY A 106 11.85 -14.70 -4.21
C GLY A 106 11.29 -13.30 -4.42
N TYR A 107 10.78 -12.66 -3.36
CA TYR A 107 10.29 -11.27 -3.43
C TYR A 107 11.42 -10.29 -3.77
N PHE A 108 12.56 -10.37 -3.08
CA PHE A 108 13.72 -9.50 -3.36
C PHE A 108 14.27 -9.67 -4.78
N LYS A 109 14.19 -10.86 -5.37
CA LYS A 109 14.64 -11.13 -6.74
C LYS A 109 13.73 -10.55 -7.83
N ARG A 110 12.51 -10.12 -7.50
CA ARG A 110 11.57 -9.54 -8.48
C ARG A 110 11.85 -8.08 -8.82
N HIS A 111 12.66 -7.38 -8.01
CA HIS A 111 13.00 -5.96 -8.21
C HIS A 111 11.74 -5.09 -8.36
N HIS A 112 10.77 -5.31 -7.46
CA HIS A 112 9.47 -4.68 -7.51
C HIS A 112 9.26 -3.82 -6.26
N LEU A 113 8.72 -2.62 -6.46
CA LEU A 113 8.57 -1.59 -5.41
C LEU A 113 9.92 -1.27 -4.75
N TRP A 114 9.94 -1.14 -3.43
CA TRP A 114 11.16 -0.96 -2.65
C TRP A 114 12.11 -2.18 -2.66
N MET A 115 11.64 -3.36 -3.05
CA MET A 115 12.39 -4.62 -2.89
C MET A 115 13.38 -4.82 -4.03
N HIS A 116 14.63 -5.10 -3.69
CA HIS A 116 15.70 -5.36 -4.64
C HIS A 116 16.67 -6.43 -4.12
N SER A 117 17.32 -7.18 -5.01
CA SER A 117 18.24 -8.26 -4.58
C SER A 117 19.55 -7.73 -4.01
N ASP A 118 19.95 -6.53 -4.40
CA ASP A 118 21.13 -5.82 -3.90
C ASP A 118 20.77 -4.89 -2.73
N PRO A 119 21.23 -5.17 -1.50
CA PRO A 119 21.00 -4.32 -0.33
C PRO A 119 21.52 -2.88 -0.47
N GLU A 120 22.58 -2.65 -1.25
CA GLU A 120 23.17 -1.31 -1.42
C GLU A 120 22.23 -0.35 -2.17
N VAL A 121 21.31 -0.89 -2.99
CA VAL A 121 20.24 -0.11 -3.62
C VAL A 121 19.14 0.26 -2.62
N MET A 122 18.93 -0.59 -1.60
CA MET A 122 17.80 -0.43 -0.68
C MET A 122 18.09 0.43 0.55
N VAL A 123 19.36 0.68 0.87
CA VAL A 123 19.77 1.36 2.10
C VAL A 123 20.84 2.40 1.82
N SER A 124 20.52 3.66 2.13
CA SER A 124 21.51 4.74 2.19
C SER A 124 21.85 5.07 3.65
N ARG A 125 22.99 4.58 4.15
CA ARG A 125 23.41 4.83 5.55
C ARG A 125 23.47 6.31 5.90
N GLU A 126 24.06 7.12 5.01
CA GLU A 126 24.16 8.57 5.21
C GLU A 126 22.78 9.24 5.29
N ALA A 127 21.84 8.86 4.42
CA ALA A 127 20.50 9.44 4.44
C ALA A 127 19.70 9.00 5.67
N ILE A 128 19.83 7.73 6.06
CA ILE A 128 19.20 7.16 7.26
C ILE A 128 19.72 7.83 8.53
N ASP A 129 21.02 8.10 8.62
CA ASP A 129 21.61 8.80 9.77
C ASP A 129 21.09 10.25 9.89
N ARG A 130 20.78 10.90 8.76
CA ARG A 130 20.13 12.23 8.74
C ARG A 130 18.65 12.17 9.06
N LEU A 131 17.94 11.13 8.63
CA LEU A 131 16.51 10.94 8.89
C LEU A 131 16.24 10.58 10.35
N ARG A 132 17.00 9.66 10.92
CA ARG A 132 16.80 9.13 12.28
C ARG A 132 16.50 10.20 13.34
N PRO A 133 17.27 11.31 13.47
CA PRO A 133 16.99 12.33 14.48
C PRO A 133 15.74 13.18 14.22
N LEU A 134 15.12 13.08 13.03
CA LEU A 134 13.89 13.80 12.68
C LEU A 134 12.62 13.07 13.15
N LEU A 135 12.72 11.77 13.47
CA LEU A 135 11.59 10.97 13.95
C LEU A 135 11.32 11.28 15.43
N CYS A 136 10.04 11.51 15.76
CA CYS A 136 9.64 12.10 17.03
C CYS A 136 9.43 11.11 18.18
N ASP A 137 9.22 9.83 17.88
CA ASP A 137 8.91 8.80 18.86
C ASP A 137 9.81 7.56 18.70
N GLN A 138 9.94 6.83 19.81
CA GLN A 138 10.79 5.64 19.88
C GLN A 138 10.33 4.54 18.92
N GLN A 139 9.03 4.37 18.72
CA GLN A 139 8.47 3.35 17.82
C GLN A 139 8.88 3.62 16.37
N SER A 140 8.83 4.88 15.89
CA SER A 140 9.31 5.21 14.55
C SER A 140 10.80 4.96 14.37
N VAL A 141 11.62 5.32 15.37
CA VAL A 141 13.07 5.08 15.32
C VAL A 141 13.38 3.58 15.28
N GLN A 142 12.70 2.78 16.10
CA GLN A 142 12.85 1.32 16.11
C GLN A 142 12.39 0.70 14.79
N LEU A 143 11.29 1.19 14.22
CA LEU A 143 10.82 0.72 12.93
C LEU A 143 11.81 1.06 11.81
N LEU A 144 12.40 2.26 11.82
CA LEU A 144 13.46 2.62 10.88
C LEU A 144 14.67 1.70 11.02
N ASP A 145 15.08 1.38 12.24
CA ASP A 145 16.16 0.41 12.51
C ASP A 145 15.85 -0.98 11.96
N GLN A 146 14.62 -1.44 12.17
CA GLN A 146 14.17 -2.73 11.66
C GLN A 146 14.13 -2.76 10.13
N TRP A 147 13.66 -1.68 9.49
CA TRP A 147 13.72 -1.49 8.04
C TRP A 147 15.13 -1.60 7.49
N VAL A 148 16.09 -0.92 8.13
CA VAL A 148 17.50 -0.96 7.73
C VAL A 148 18.07 -2.36 7.89
N ALA A 149 17.80 -3.01 9.03
CA ALA A 149 18.26 -4.37 9.29
C ALA A 149 17.66 -5.37 8.28
N TRP A 150 16.37 -5.25 7.98
CA TRP A 150 15.69 -6.15 7.07
C TRP A 150 16.14 -5.96 5.62
N ARG A 151 16.22 -4.72 5.12
CA ARG A 151 16.76 -4.44 3.78
C ARG A 151 18.22 -4.88 3.64
N SER A 152 19.02 -4.72 4.70
CA SER A 152 20.44 -5.11 4.69
C SER A 152 20.66 -6.62 4.69
N THR A 153 19.81 -7.37 5.40
CA THR A 153 20.00 -8.81 5.64
C THR A 153 19.08 -9.70 4.82
N GLN A 154 17.96 -9.16 4.36
CA GLN A 154 16.85 -9.87 3.71
C GLN A 154 16.34 -11.06 4.55
N SER A 155 16.54 -11.01 5.87
CA SER A 155 16.29 -12.11 6.79
C SER A 155 14.91 -11.98 7.45
N MET A 156 14.20 -13.11 7.56
CA MET A 156 12.95 -13.18 8.33
C MET A 156 13.12 -12.81 9.81
N SER A 157 14.34 -12.87 10.37
CA SER A 157 14.60 -12.40 11.74
C SER A 157 14.37 -10.90 11.95
N HIS A 158 14.31 -10.13 10.87
CA HIS A 158 14.05 -8.69 10.88
C HIS A 158 12.74 -8.34 10.18
N TYR A 159 11.90 -9.33 9.87
CA TYR A 159 10.61 -9.15 9.22
C TYR A 159 9.77 -8.11 9.96
N ILE A 160 9.12 -7.21 9.22
CA ILE A 160 8.25 -6.19 9.79
C ILE A 160 6.82 -6.70 9.74
N GLU A 161 6.24 -6.87 10.92
CA GLU A 161 4.82 -7.18 11.06
C GLU A 161 3.99 -5.89 11.03
N PRO A 162 2.78 -5.94 10.45
CA PRO A 162 1.82 -4.84 10.50
C PRO A 162 1.54 -4.38 11.93
N ASP A 163 1.38 -3.07 12.13
CA ASP A 163 1.08 -2.50 13.45
C ASP A 163 -0.36 -2.73 13.92
N GLY A 164 -1.23 -3.27 13.06
CA GLY A 164 -2.63 -3.55 13.36
C GLY A 164 -3.49 -2.29 13.50
N GLN A 165 -3.04 -1.15 13.00
CA GLN A 165 -3.82 0.09 12.96
C GLN A 165 -4.46 0.31 11.60
N CYS A 166 -5.51 1.13 11.57
CA CYS A 166 -6.09 1.57 10.32
C CYS A 166 -5.10 2.49 9.59
N GLU A 167 -4.64 2.04 8.41
CA GLU A 167 -3.81 2.84 7.52
C GLU A 167 -4.44 4.23 7.28
N TYR A 168 -3.60 5.25 7.24
CA TYR A 168 -3.98 6.68 7.16
C TYR A 168 -4.79 7.23 8.34
N PHE A 169 -5.26 6.41 9.26
CA PHE A 169 -6.00 6.84 10.44
C PHE A 169 -5.47 6.25 11.76
N PRO A 170 -4.14 6.30 12.02
CA PRO A 170 -3.56 5.74 13.23
C PRO A 170 -4.04 6.52 14.47
N GLN A 171 -4.26 5.80 15.56
CA GLN A 171 -4.78 6.36 16.81
C GLN A 171 -3.65 6.73 17.78
N ASP A 172 -2.44 6.21 17.56
CA ASP A 172 -1.28 6.41 18.43
C ASP A 172 -0.46 7.67 18.12
N ILE A 173 -0.77 8.38 17.03
CA ILE A 173 -0.08 9.61 16.65
C ILE A 173 -0.83 10.84 17.21
N PRO A 174 -0.24 11.54 18.20
CA PRO A 174 -0.93 12.63 18.87
C PRO A 174 -1.08 13.83 17.93
N GLN A 175 -2.27 14.44 17.90
CA GLN A 175 -2.53 15.68 17.16
C GLN A 175 -2.33 15.56 15.64
N LEU A 176 -2.27 14.35 15.09
CA LEU A 176 -2.21 14.15 13.65
C LEU A 176 -3.40 14.81 12.95
N PHE A 177 -4.60 14.69 13.52
CA PHE A 177 -5.80 15.24 12.91
C PHE A 177 -6.05 16.70 13.34
N PRO A 178 -6.51 17.54 12.40
CA PRO A 178 -6.70 18.97 12.64
C PRO A 178 -7.85 19.24 13.62
N GLN A 179 -7.77 20.38 14.30
CA GLN A 179 -8.85 20.91 15.13
C GLN A 179 -9.81 21.72 14.24
N GLY A 180 -11.03 21.24 14.05
CA GLY A 180 -12.06 21.90 13.23
C GLY A 180 -12.54 21.04 12.05
N PRO A 181 -13.26 21.63 11.08
CA PRO A 181 -13.72 20.91 9.90
C PRO A 181 -12.56 20.30 9.12
N LEU A 182 -12.66 19.01 8.82
CA LEU A 182 -11.66 18.29 8.03
C LEU A 182 -11.78 18.66 6.55
N HIS A 183 -10.69 19.13 5.96
CA HIS A 183 -10.51 19.33 4.53
C HIS A 183 -9.46 18.32 4.04
N PHE A 184 -9.95 17.14 3.65
CA PHE A 184 -9.13 15.99 3.31
C PHE A 184 -8.83 15.94 1.81
N ILE A 185 -7.57 15.69 1.47
CA ILE A 185 -7.15 15.41 0.09
C ILE A 185 -6.66 13.97 0.03
N ASP A 186 -7.27 13.17 -0.85
CA ASP A 186 -6.88 11.80 -1.15
C ASP A 186 -6.19 11.75 -2.51
N CYS A 187 -4.86 11.70 -2.50
CA CYS A 187 -4.07 11.53 -3.71
C CYS A 187 -3.86 10.04 -3.98
N GLY A 188 -4.36 9.56 -5.12
CA GLY A 188 -4.48 8.14 -5.42
C GLY A 188 -5.66 7.54 -4.66
N ALA A 189 -6.85 8.03 -4.98
CA ALA A 189 -8.08 7.67 -4.26
C ALA A 189 -8.59 6.26 -4.59
N TYR A 190 -8.04 5.61 -5.63
CA TYR A 190 -8.38 4.25 -6.02
C TYR A 190 -9.90 4.06 -6.15
N THR A 191 -10.51 3.14 -5.39
CA THR A 191 -11.95 2.87 -5.39
C THR A 191 -12.74 3.68 -4.34
N GLY A 192 -12.08 4.62 -3.66
CA GLY A 192 -12.66 5.41 -2.56
C GLY A 192 -12.68 4.69 -1.22
N ASP A 193 -11.91 3.61 -1.07
CA ASP A 193 -11.81 2.81 0.15
C ASP A 193 -11.32 3.65 1.36
N THR A 194 -10.33 4.50 1.13
CA THR A 194 -9.78 5.41 2.16
C THR A 194 -10.83 6.45 2.59
N VAL A 195 -11.70 6.89 1.68
CA VAL A 195 -12.80 7.81 2.00
C VAL A 195 -13.91 7.09 2.77
N GLU A 196 -14.21 5.84 2.43
CA GLU A 196 -15.14 5.01 3.21
C GLU A 196 -14.62 4.82 4.65
N ASP A 197 -13.33 4.52 4.81
CA ASP A 197 -12.68 4.44 6.13
C ASP A 197 -12.80 5.76 6.90
N LEU A 198 -12.50 6.89 6.25
CA LEU A 198 -12.66 8.22 6.84
C LEU A 198 -14.08 8.47 7.33
N TYR A 199 -15.09 8.17 6.50
CA TYR A 199 -16.49 8.44 6.83
C TYR A 199 -16.97 7.58 8.01
N GLN A 200 -16.41 6.39 8.20
CA GLN A 200 -16.74 5.52 9.33
C GLN A 200 -16.00 5.88 10.61
N LEU A 201 -14.75 6.38 10.52
CA LEU A 201 -13.91 6.68 11.69
C LEU A 201 -14.05 8.13 12.18
N TRP A 202 -14.30 9.08 11.28
CA TRP A 202 -14.31 10.50 11.63
C TRP A 202 -15.65 10.93 12.23
N GLU A 203 -15.65 11.26 13.53
CA GLU A 203 -16.83 11.75 14.24
C GLU A 203 -17.01 13.28 14.13
N GLY A 204 -15.97 13.99 13.70
CA GLY A 204 -15.99 15.45 13.56
C GLY A 204 -16.68 15.95 12.29
N GLU A 205 -16.70 17.26 12.12
CA GLU A 205 -17.19 17.89 10.89
C GLU A 205 -16.21 17.59 9.74
N ILE A 206 -16.75 17.21 8.58
CA ILE A 206 -16.01 17.12 7.32
C ILE A 206 -16.45 18.32 6.49
N GLY A 207 -15.54 19.25 6.23
CA GLY A 207 -15.82 20.40 5.37
C GLY A 207 -15.78 20.01 3.90
N ALA A 208 -14.73 19.28 3.48
CA ALA A 208 -14.57 18.82 2.10
C ALA A 208 -13.66 17.58 2.02
N VAL A 209 -13.95 16.72 1.04
CA VAL A 209 -13.05 15.64 0.60
C VAL A 209 -12.76 15.85 -0.89
N THR A 210 -11.49 15.84 -1.27
CA THR A 210 -11.08 15.93 -2.67
C THR A 210 -10.22 14.73 -3.04
N CYS A 211 -10.68 13.96 -4.02
CA CYS A 211 -10.05 12.75 -4.51
C CYS A 211 -9.37 13.00 -5.87
N PHE A 212 -8.15 12.49 -6.03
CA PHE A 212 -7.42 12.44 -7.30
C PHE A 212 -7.22 10.99 -7.70
N GLU A 213 -7.76 10.59 -8.85
CA GLU A 213 -7.61 9.26 -9.42
C GLU A 213 -7.55 9.35 -10.95
N PRO A 214 -6.47 8.92 -11.60
CA PRO A 214 -6.36 8.96 -13.06
C PRO A 214 -6.96 7.75 -13.79
N ASP A 215 -7.03 6.57 -13.16
CA ASP A 215 -7.47 5.35 -13.83
C ASP A 215 -9.00 5.31 -13.98
N LEU A 216 -9.47 4.98 -15.19
CA LEU A 216 -10.90 5.06 -15.52
C LEU A 216 -11.74 4.00 -14.81
N ASP A 217 -11.20 2.79 -14.61
CA ASP A 217 -11.92 1.70 -13.94
C ASP A 217 -12.00 1.97 -12.43
N ASN A 218 -10.92 2.51 -11.85
CA ASN A 218 -10.91 2.99 -10.46
C ASN A 218 -11.85 4.18 -10.27
N LEU A 219 -11.84 5.17 -11.18
CA LEU A 219 -12.73 6.32 -11.15
C LEU A 219 -14.21 5.91 -11.15
N GLN A 220 -14.59 4.89 -11.93
CA GLN A 220 -15.96 4.40 -11.95
C GLN A 220 -16.37 3.85 -10.58
N GLN A 221 -15.49 3.08 -9.94
CA GLN A 221 -15.73 2.52 -8.61
C GLN A 221 -15.74 3.61 -7.52
N LEU A 222 -14.77 4.52 -7.55
CA LEU A 222 -14.71 5.71 -6.68
C LEU A 222 -16.01 6.50 -6.75
N HIS A 223 -16.54 6.76 -7.94
CA HIS A 223 -17.80 7.47 -8.09
C HIS A 223 -18.95 6.75 -7.38
N ALA A 224 -19.10 5.44 -7.61
CA ALA A 224 -20.13 4.64 -6.96
C ALA A 224 -19.99 4.62 -5.43
N THR A 225 -18.77 4.51 -4.91
CA THR A 225 -18.49 4.57 -3.46
C THR A 225 -18.92 5.92 -2.88
N LEU A 226 -18.54 7.03 -3.51
CA LEU A 226 -18.87 8.37 -3.04
C LEU A 226 -20.37 8.68 -3.13
N GLU A 227 -21.06 8.24 -4.19
CA GLU A 227 -22.52 8.36 -4.31
C GLU A 227 -23.24 7.63 -3.16
N LYS A 228 -22.81 6.40 -2.83
CA LYS A 228 -23.35 5.63 -1.69
C LYS A 228 -23.11 6.36 -0.36
N LEU A 229 -21.92 6.92 -0.14
CA LEU A 229 -21.60 7.68 1.08
C LEU A 229 -22.43 8.96 1.22
N GLN A 230 -22.65 9.69 0.12
CA GLN A 230 -23.47 10.91 0.11
C GLN A 230 -24.97 10.63 0.32
N GLN A 231 -25.46 9.47 -0.14
CA GLN A 231 -26.85 9.05 0.13
C GLN A 231 -27.04 8.58 1.58
N SER A 232 -25.97 8.09 2.23
CA SER A 232 -26.05 7.49 3.56
C SER A 232 -25.63 8.43 4.70
N THR A 233 -25.05 9.59 4.37
CA THR A 233 -24.56 10.55 5.36
C THR A 233 -24.80 12.00 4.92
N GLU A 234 -24.96 12.91 5.88
CA GLU A 234 -24.98 14.37 5.63
C GLU A 234 -23.56 14.98 5.70
N LYS A 235 -22.51 14.14 5.66
CA LYS A 235 -21.11 14.58 5.76
C LYS A 235 -20.67 15.31 4.48
N GLY A 236 -19.58 16.07 4.57
CA GLY A 236 -19.15 17.10 3.61
C GLY A 236 -19.05 16.70 2.13
N VAL A 237 -18.81 17.72 1.30
CA VAL A 237 -18.82 17.61 -0.16
C VAL A 237 -17.61 16.83 -0.67
N CYS A 238 -17.84 15.89 -1.59
CA CYS A 238 -16.78 15.16 -2.29
C CYS A 238 -16.54 15.75 -3.67
N HIS A 239 -15.29 16.05 -3.99
CA HIS A 239 -14.83 16.48 -5.31
C HIS A 239 -13.94 15.41 -5.91
N ILE A 240 -14.18 15.04 -7.17
CA ILE A 240 -13.34 14.06 -7.89
C ILE A 240 -12.61 14.78 -9.00
N TYR A 241 -11.29 14.65 -9.01
CA TYR A 241 -10.41 15.08 -10.08
C TYR A 241 -9.92 13.84 -10.84
N PRO A 242 -10.34 13.64 -12.10
CA PRO A 242 -9.94 12.49 -12.91
C PRO A 242 -8.53 12.69 -13.48
N CYS A 243 -7.56 12.88 -12.59
CA CYS A 243 -6.16 13.14 -12.92
C CYS A 243 -5.24 12.63 -11.82
N GLY A 244 -3.98 12.40 -12.18
CA GLY A 244 -2.92 12.16 -11.22
C GLY A 244 -2.43 13.46 -10.59
N VAL A 245 -1.63 13.33 -9.54
CA VAL A 245 -0.92 14.46 -8.92
C VAL A 245 0.57 14.36 -9.21
N GLY A 246 1.23 15.50 -9.40
CA GLY A 246 2.65 15.52 -9.78
C GLY A 246 3.29 16.88 -9.63
N LEU A 247 4.48 17.03 -10.22
CA LEU A 247 5.30 18.23 -10.08
C LEU A 247 4.63 19.49 -10.65
N GLN A 248 3.96 19.36 -11.78
CA GLN A 248 3.36 20.45 -12.53
C GLN A 248 2.13 19.94 -13.29
N THR A 249 1.30 20.88 -13.76
CA THR A 249 0.14 20.54 -14.57
C THR A 249 0.55 20.22 -16.01
N GLU A 250 0.41 18.96 -16.40
CA GLU A 250 0.80 18.44 -17.71
C GLU A 250 0.01 17.17 -18.08
N VAL A 251 0.23 16.65 -19.29
CA VAL A 251 -0.29 15.33 -19.70
C VAL A 251 0.91 14.41 -19.88
N LEU A 252 0.92 13.32 -19.11
CA LEU A 252 1.95 12.29 -19.20
C LEU A 252 1.47 11.13 -20.06
N SER A 253 2.40 10.49 -20.77
CA SER A 253 2.13 9.28 -21.56
C SER A 253 2.73 8.06 -20.87
N PHE A 254 1.96 6.97 -20.82
CA PHE A 254 2.39 5.70 -20.25
C PHE A 254 2.31 4.63 -21.31
N SER A 255 3.34 3.80 -21.46
CA SER A 255 3.25 2.61 -22.30
C SER A 255 2.32 1.60 -21.63
N GLY A 256 1.17 1.31 -22.23
CA GLY A 256 0.17 0.44 -21.64
C GLY A 256 0.67 -1.00 -21.46
N GLY A 257 0.76 -1.45 -20.21
CA GLY A 257 0.87 -2.86 -19.82
C GLY A 257 -0.15 -3.13 -18.70
N GLN A 258 -0.94 -4.19 -18.81
CA GLN A 258 -2.00 -4.50 -17.85
C GLN A 258 -1.39 -4.88 -16.48
N GLY A 259 -1.66 -4.08 -15.44
CA GLY A 259 -1.30 -4.35 -14.04
C GLY A 259 -0.70 -3.13 -13.32
N SER A 260 -0.68 -3.17 -11.98
CA SER A 260 -0.28 -2.13 -11.00
C SER A 260 1.18 -1.61 -11.08
N SER A 261 1.77 -1.52 -12.28
CA SER A 261 3.08 -0.95 -12.52
C SER A 261 3.18 -0.46 -13.96
N SER A 262 2.63 0.72 -14.20
CA SER A 262 2.84 1.47 -15.44
C SER A 262 4.20 2.17 -15.38
N THR A 263 5.13 1.84 -16.26
CA THR A 263 6.40 2.59 -16.36
C THR A 263 6.14 3.92 -17.06
N MET A 264 6.49 5.05 -16.43
CA MET A 264 6.41 6.38 -17.05
C MET A 264 7.37 6.47 -18.24
N VAL A 265 6.85 6.78 -19.43
CA VAL A 265 7.66 7.15 -20.59
C VAL A 265 7.41 8.63 -20.87
N MET A 266 8.42 9.48 -20.63
CA MET A 266 8.31 10.90 -20.99
C MET A 266 8.47 11.06 -22.51
N SER A 267 7.41 10.79 -23.28
CA SER A 267 7.32 11.13 -24.71
C SER A 267 6.29 12.22 -24.94
N GLN A 268 6.66 13.23 -25.75
CA GLN A 268 5.74 14.28 -26.23
C GLN A 268 4.89 13.82 -27.42
N ALA A 269 5.17 12.64 -27.98
CA ALA A 269 4.42 12.04 -29.07
C ALA A 269 3.64 10.83 -28.55
N ALA A 270 2.33 10.85 -28.75
CA ALA A 270 1.48 9.70 -28.52
C ALA A 270 1.78 8.64 -29.59
N GLU A 271 2.48 7.58 -29.20
CA GLU A 271 2.61 6.38 -30.01
C GLU A 271 1.38 5.47 -29.80
N GLU A 272 1.07 4.61 -30.77
CA GLU A 272 -0.03 3.64 -30.65
C GLU A 272 0.18 2.74 -29.42
N GLY A 273 -0.82 2.68 -28.54
CA GLY A 273 -0.76 1.90 -27.30
C GLY A 273 -0.32 2.67 -26.04
N MET A 274 -0.09 3.99 -26.14
CA MET A 274 0.14 4.84 -24.97
C MET A 274 -1.16 5.34 -24.33
N VAL A 275 -1.24 5.25 -22.99
CA VAL A 275 -2.30 5.86 -22.19
C VAL A 275 -1.88 7.27 -21.82
N GLN A 276 -2.71 8.26 -22.11
CA GLN A 276 -2.49 9.64 -21.70
C GLN A 276 -3.20 9.92 -20.39
N VAL A 277 -2.45 10.43 -19.41
CA VAL A 277 -2.95 10.72 -18.08
C VAL A 277 -2.73 12.20 -17.78
N PRO A 278 -3.80 12.99 -17.57
CA PRO A 278 -3.65 14.34 -17.06
C PRO A 278 -3.09 14.28 -15.64
N VAL A 279 -2.15 15.18 -15.34
CA VAL A 279 -1.52 15.33 -14.03
C VAL A 279 -1.58 16.79 -13.62
N VAL A 280 -1.83 17.06 -12.34
CA VAL A 280 -1.88 18.43 -11.78
C VAL A 280 -0.94 18.60 -10.59
N SER A 281 -0.42 19.81 -10.40
CA SER A 281 0.23 20.19 -9.14
C SER A 281 -0.82 20.56 -8.09
N LEU A 282 -0.65 20.10 -6.85
CA LEU A 282 -1.57 20.41 -5.75
C LEU A 282 -1.62 21.90 -5.40
N ASP A 283 -0.51 22.62 -5.54
CA ASP A 283 -0.46 24.08 -5.34
C ASP A 283 -1.48 24.80 -6.22
N GLN A 284 -1.61 24.38 -7.48
CA GLN A 284 -2.57 24.94 -8.44
C GLN A 284 -3.99 24.40 -8.24
N ALA A 285 -4.12 23.09 -8.02
CA ALA A 285 -5.44 22.43 -7.99
C ALA A 285 -6.23 22.74 -6.70
N VAL A 286 -5.56 22.74 -5.55
CA VAL A 286 -6.21 22.81 -4.23
C VAL A 286 -5.56 23.78 -3.25
N GLY A 287 -4.52 24.52 -3.66
CA GLY A 287 -3.81 25.48 -2.80
C GLY A 287 -4.73 26.50 -2.12
N LEU A 288 -5.79 26.96 -2.82
CA LEU A 288 -6.76 27.91 -2.28
C LEU A 288 -7.86 27.27 -1.41
N ALA A 289 -8.07 25.95 -1.52
CA ALA A 289 -9.06 25.21 -0.74
C ALA A 289 -8.62 25.02 0.73
N ARG A 290 -7.35 25.31 1.04
CA ARG A 290 -6.76 25.16 2.37
C ARG A 290 -7.00 23.78 2.98
N PRO A 291 -6.51 22.70 2.34
CA PRO A 291 -6.55 21.39 2.94
C PRO A 291 -5.77 21.38 4.25
N ASN A 292 -6.22 20.56 5.19
CA ASN A 292 -5.59 20.40 6.50
C ASN A 292 -5.20 18.94 6.79
N TYR A 293 -5.55 18.01 5.91
CA TYR A 293 -5.00 16.65 5.90
C TYR A 293 -4.84 16.12 4.48
N ILE A 294 -3.65 15.65 4.11
CA ILE A 294 -3.34 15.13 2.77
C ILE A 294 -2.79 13.72 2.90
N LYS A 295 -3.46 12.76 2.25
CA LYS A 295 -2.95 11.41 2.04
C LYS A 295 -2.38 11.28 0.64
N MET A 296 -1.30 10.50 0.50
CA MET A 296 -0.65 10.26 -0.78
C MET A 296 -0.15 8.83 -0.91
N ASP A 297 -0.76 8.11 -1.86
CA ASP A 297 -0.40 6.77 -2.29
C ASP A 297 -0.55 6.76 -3.83
N VAL A 298 0.52 7.14 -4.53
CA VAL A 298 0.46 7.54 -5.95
C VAL A 298 1.46 6.76 -6.80
N GLU A 299 1.70 5.50 -6.43
CA GLU A 299 2.42 4.51 -7.23
C GLU A 299 3.84 4.95 -7.63
N GLY A 300 4.56 5.58 -6.70
CA GLY A 300 5.94 6.03 -6.90
C GLY A 300 6.09 7.48 -7.38
N ALA A 301 4.99 8.22 -7.54
CA ALA A 301 5.03 9.64 -7.88
C ALA A 301 5.10 10.58 -6.65
N GLU A 302 5.21 10.05 -5.44
CA GLU A 302 5.06 10.79 -4.18
C GLU A 302 5.98 12.00 -4.10
N LEU A 303 7.29 11.82 -4.33
CA LEU A 303 8.24 12.92 -4.28
C LEU A 303 7.91 14.02 -5.31
N LYS A 304 7.47 13.65 -6.52
CA LYS A 304 7.07 14.62 -7.55
C LYS A 304 5.79 15.35 -7.15
N ALA A 305 4.80 14.64 -6.62
CA ALA A 305 3.54 15.23 -6.16
C ALA A 305 3.77 16.18 -4.97
N LEU A 306 4.65 15.81 -4.02
CA LEU A 306 5.10 16.69 -2.94
C LEU A 306 5.85 17.92 -3.45
N GLN A 307 6.62 17.81 -4.54
CA GLN A 307 7.23 18.97 -5.20
C GLN A 307 6.20 19.90 -5.84
N GLY A 308 5.11 19.37 -6.39
CA GLY A 308 3.97 20.15 -6.87
C GLY A 308 3.03 20.66 -5.76
N ALA A 309 3.31 20.32 -4.49
CA ALA A 309 2.60 20.78 -3.31
C ALA A 309 3.46 21.66 -2.40
N ARG A 310 4.60 22.15 -2.93
CA ARG A 310 5.63 22.81 -2.14
C ARG A 310 5.13 24.05 -1.43
N GLU A 311 4.40 24.92 -2.13
CA GLU A 311 3.92 26.18 -1.57
C GLU A 311 2.82 25.93 -0.54
N LEU A 312 1.92 24.99 -0.82
CA LEU A 312 0.89 24.52 0.10
C LEU A 312 1.50 23.99 1.41
N ILE A 313 2.46 23.07 1.33
CA ILE A 313 3.10 22.46 2.50
C ILE A 313 3.87 23.52 3.30
N ALA A 314 4.68 24.35 2.64
CA ALA A 314 5.50 25.35 3.31
C ALA A 314 4.66 26.44 4.00
N SER A 315 3.56 26.88 3.39
CA SER A 315 2.76 28.01 3.89
C SER A 315 1.58 27.62 4.78
N GLN A 316 1.02 26.42 4.60
CA GLN A 316 -0.20 25.98 5.29
C GLN A 316 0.05 24.81 6.24
N ALA A 317 1.15 24.08 6.05
CA ALA A 317 1.57 22.95 6.89
C ALA A 317 0.43 21.98 7.25
N PRO A 318 -0.31 21.44 6.25
CA PRO A 318 -1.35 20.46 6.52
C PRO A 318 -0.74 19.23 7.19
N SER A 319 -1.56 18.45 7.90
CA SER A 319 -1.13 17.11 8.28
C SER A 319 -0.94 16.25 7.02
N LEU A 320 0.02 15.33 7.03
CA LEU A 320 0.37 14.48 5.90
C LEU A 320 0.37 13.01 6.31
N ALA A 321 -0.04 12.14 5.39
CA ALA A 321 0.14 10.69 5.45
C ALA A 321 0.64 10.20 4.07
N ILE A 322 1.94 9.94 3.96
CA ILE A 322 2.62 9.70 2.68
C ILE A 322 3.22 8.29 2.64
N CYS A 323 2.86 7.49 1.64
CA CYS A 323 3.43 6.17 1.43
C CYS A 323 4.92 6.22 1.07
N LEU A 324 5.70 5.29 1.62
CA LEU A 324 7.16 5.21 1.46
C LEU A 324 7.65 3.87 0.91
N TYR A 325 6.76 3.07 0.33
CA TYR A 325 7.05 1.69 -0.06
C TYR A 325 7.20 1.48 -1.58
N HIS A 326 6.94 2.49 -2.42
CA HIS A 326 7.00 2.30 -3.87
C HIS A 326 8.43 2.25 -4.41
N LYS A 327 9.37 2.96 -3.80
CA LYS A 327 10.79 2.92 -4.16
C LYS A 327 11.66 2.74 -2.94
N PRO A 328 12.88 2.18 -3.11
CA PRO A 328 13.79 2.05 -1.98
C PRO A 328 14.11 3.40 -1.35
N GLU A 329 14.38 4.43 -2.18
CA GLU A 329 14.75 5.78 -1.76
C GLU A 329 13.63 6.60 -1.11
N ASP A 330 12.36 6.24 -1.32
CA ASP A 330 11.23 6.93 -0.70
C ASP A 330 11.36 6.96 0.83
N LEU A 331 11.90 5.88 1.41
CA LEU A 331 12.12 5.76 2.85
C LEU A 331 12.95 6.90 3.45
N TRP A 332 13.87 7.51 2.70
CA TRP A 332 14.70 8.62 3.19
C TRP A 332 14.53 9.93 2.42
N GLU A 333 14.30 9.91 1.10
CA GLU A 333 14.21 11.14 0.32
C GLU A 333 12.96 11.94 0.64
N ILE A 334 11.81 11.27 0.80
CA ILE A 334 10.54 11.95 1.11
C ILE A 334 10.60 12.63 2.48
N PRO A 335 10.96 11.95 3.59
CA PRO A 335 11.08 12.62 4.89
C PRO A 335 12.07 13.78 4.88
N LEU A 336 13.24 13.60 4.26
CA LEU A 336 14.27 14.65 4.19
C LEU A 336 13.82 15.85 3.36
N TYR A 337 13.08 15.61 2.27
CA TYR A 337 12.49 16.67 1.46
C TYR A 337 11.41 17.44 2.23
N LEU A 338 10.50 16.74 2.92
CA LEU A 338 9.46 17.36 3.73
C LEU A 338 10.05 18.21 4.87
N HIS A 339 11.14 17.75 5.48
CA HIS A 339 11.86 18.51 6.51
C HIS A 339 12.46 19.81 5.94
N GLN A 340 12.93 19.81 4.68
CA GLN A 340 13.40 21.04 4.03
C GLN A 340 12.27 22.04 3.78
N LEU A 341 11.07 21.56 3.43
CA LEU A 341 9.91 22.41 3.18
C LEU A 341 9.31 22.98 4.48
N GLN A 342 9.22 22.14 5.50
CA GLN A 342 8.63 22.48 6.79
C GLN A 342 9.46 21.85 7.93
N PRO A 343 10.50 22.56 8.40
CA PRO A 343 11.41 22.04 9.42
C PRO A 343 10.75 21.76 10.78
N ASN A 344 9.57 22.31 11.03
CA ASN A 344 8.85 22.15 12.29
C ASN A 344 7.91 20.93 12.31
N TYR A 345 7.79 20.17 11.22
CA TYR A 345 6.99 18.96 11.24
C TYR A 345 7.54 17.95 12.23
N LYS A 346 6.64 17.42 13.06
CA LYS A 346 6.83 16.18 13.78
C LYS A 346 6.59 15.02 12.84
N MET A 347 7.54 14.09 12.76
CA MET A 347 7.51 12.97 11.82
C MET A 347 7.41 11.64 12.56
N TYR A 348 6.52 10.77 12.08
CA TYR A 348 6.27 9.44 12.61
C TYR A 348 6.21 8.43 11.45
N LEU A 349 6.70 7.22 11.68
CA LEU A 349 6.75 6.13 10.71
C LEU A 349 5.94 4.96 11.24
N ARG A 350 5.04 4.41 10.41
CA ARG A 350 4.29 3.17 10.71
C ARG A 350 4.24 2.28 9.48
N THR A 351 3.98 1.00 9.68
CA THR A 351 3.81 0.00 8.62
C THR A 351 2.52 -0.78 8.91
N HIS A 352 1.59 -0.73 7.97
CA HIS A 352 0.23 -1.25 8.16
C HIS A 352 -0.05 -2.56 7.42
N ASP A 353 0.88 -3.04 6.61
CA ASP A 353 0.74 -4.31 5.90
C ASP A 353 2.09 -5.08 5.81
N HIS A 354 1.98 -6.36 5.47
CA HIS A 354 3.09 -7.29 5.35
C HIS A 354 4.03 -6.90 4.21
N LEU A 355 5.24 -7.48 4.20
CA LEU A 355 6.28 -7.12 3.24
C LEU A 355 6.65 -5.62 3.29
N GLY A 356 6.38 -4.95 4.41
CA GLY A 356 6.61 -3.52 4.53
C GLY A 356 5.76 -2.65 3.59
N LEU A 357 4.75 -3.24 2.95
CA LEU A 357 3.72 -2.51 2.22
C LEU A 357 2.95 -1.62 3.20
N SER A 358 2.32 -0.56 2.68
CA SER A 358 1.61 0.40 3.54
C SER A 358 2.50 0.98 4.63
N THR A 359 3.78 1.22 4.32
CA THR A 359 4.65 2.02 5.18
C THR A 359 4.40 3.48 4.92
N VAL A 360 3.96 4.20 5.96
CA VAL A 360 3.45 5.56 5.85
C VAL A 360 4.24 6.48 6.78
N LEU A 361 4.67 7.61 6.22
CA LEU A 361 5.17 8.75 6.97
C LEU A 361 4.02 9.68 7.32
N TYR A 362 3.85 9.91 8.61
CA TYR A 362 2.89 10.87 9.14
C TYR A 362 3.61 12.14 9.58
N CYS A 363 3.14 13.30 9.11
CA CYS A 363 3.68 14.60 9.48
C CYS A 363 2.58 15.52 10.00
N HIS A 364 2.86 16.29 11.06
CA HIS A 364 2.01 17.39 11.52
C HIS A 364 2.83 18.40 12.34
N LEU A 365 2.29 19.58 12.63
CA LEU A 365 2.96 20.60 13.46
C LEU A 365 2.94 20.29 14.96
#